data_AF-A0A3B8XXI3-F1
#
_entry.id   AF-A0A3B8XXI3-F1
#
_cell.length_a   1.000
_cell.length_b   1.000
_cell.length_c   1.000
_cell.angle_alpha   90.00
_cell.angle_beta   90.00
_cell.angle_gamma   90.00
#
_symmetry.space_group_name_H-M   'P 1'
#
loop_
_entity.id
_entity.type
_entity.pdbx_description
1 polymer ?
#
loop_
_entity_poly.entity_id
_entity_poly.type
_entity_poly.pdbx_seq_one_letter_code
_entity_poly.pdbx_strand_id
1 'polypeptide(L)'
;MSDFELAPGDEEGPSITVPPGWFTRAIAVEPESRFVDVNGIKVHYLRWGDRTKPGLLLVHGNGAHARWWSFVAPFLAREYSVAAIDISGMGDSGWHEKYSIEAFAEEQMAVCEDAGFFDGEEPPIIVGHSFGGFITILTGSLYGERL
;
A
#
# COMPACT_ATOMS: atom_id res chain seq x y z
N MET A 1 -37.79 7.38 -3.14
CA MET A 1 -36.49 7.04 -3.73
C MET A 1 -36.70 7.18 -5.23
N SER A 2 -36.11 8.19 -5.86
CA SER A 2 -36.34 8.44 -7.29
C SER A 2 -35.67 7.35 -8.10
N ASP A 3 -36.41 6.75 -9.03
CA ASP A 3 -35.85 5.94 -10.10
C ASP A 3 -34.86 6.80 -10.87
N PHE A 4 -33.58 6.49 -10.74
CA PHE A 4 -32.51 7.13 -11.49
C PHE A 4 -32.45 6.43 -12.85
N GLU A 5 -33.29 6.86 -13.80
CA GLU A 5 -33.19 6.42 -15.19
C GLU A 5 -31.83 6.85 -15.74
N LEU A 6 -31.05 5.88 -16.22
CA LEU A 6 -29.78 6.13 -16.92
C LEU A 6 -30.06 6.99 -18.15
N ALA A 7 -29.25 8.04 -18.37
CA ALA A 7 -29.41 8.89 -19.54
C ALA A 7 -29.03 8.12 -20.82
N PRO A 8 -29.58 8.48 -22.00
CA PRO A 8 -29.15 7.91 -23.27
C PRO A 8 -27.63 8.11 -23.46
N GLY A 9 -26.86 7.01 -23.49
CA GLY A 9 -25.39 7.02 -23.51
C GLY A 9 -24.73 6.50 -22.23
N ASP A 10 -25.49 6.38 -21.13
CA ASP A 10 -25.11 5.69 -19.89
C ASP A 10 -25.51 4.20 -19.92
N GLU A 11 -25.64 3.61 -21.11
CA GLU A 11 -25.82 2.16 -21.26
C GLU A 11 -24.67 1.45 -20.54
N GLU A 12 -24.94 0.35 -19.83
CA GLU A 12 -23.89 -0.44 -19.18
C GLU A 12 -22.77 -0.67 -20.20
N GLY A 13 -21.59 -0.11 -19.93
CA GLY A 13 -20.41 -0.31 -20.76
C GLY A 13 -20.17 -1.81 -20.96
N PRO A 14 -19.50 -2.21 -22.06
CA PRO A 14 -19.36 -3.62 -22.40
C PRO A 14 -18.84 -4.42 -21.21
N SER A 15 -19.59 -5.46 -20.83
CA SER A 15 -19.17 -6.36 -19.75
C SER A 15 -17.79 -6.94 -20.09
N ILE A 16 -16.81 -6.71 -19.21
CA ILE A 16 -15.48 -7.27 -19.36
C ILE A 16 -15.53 -8.73 -18.91
N THR A 17 -15.68 -9.64 -19.86
CA THR A 17 -15.76 -11.10 -19.61
C THR A 17 -14.40 -11.79 -19.66
N VAL A 18 -13.39 -11.13 -20.25
CA VAL A 18 -12.00 -11.59 -20.29
C VAL A 18 -11.12 -10.50 -19.68
N PRO A 19 -10.31 -10.81 -18.65
CA PRO A 19 -9.41 -9.81 -18.07
C PRO A 19 -8.45 -9.27 -19.13
N PRO A 20 -8.21 -7.95 -19.18
CA PRO A 20 -7.30 -7.37 -20.15
C PRO A 20 -5.88 -7.87 -19.88
N GLY A 21 -5.09 -8.10 -20.93
CA GLY A 21 -3.77 -8.72 -20.80
C GLY A 21 -2.78 -7.94 -19.92
N TRP A 22 -2.95 -6.63 -19.75
CA TRP A 22 -2.15 -5.85 -18.80
C TRP A 22 -2.41 -6.27 -17.36
N PHE A 23 -3.67 -6.55 -17.00
CA PHE A 23 -4.07 -6.92 -15.65
C PHE A 23 -3.54 -8.31 -15.32
N THR A 24 -3.74 -9.28 -16.22
CA THR A 24 -3.20 -10.64 -16.08
C THR A 24 -1.68 -10.63 -15.90
N ARG A 25 -0.94 -9.81 -16.67
CA ARG A 25 0.51 -9.68 -16.49
C ARG A 25 0.89 -9.03 -15.18
N ALA A 26 0.15 -8.02 -14.73
CA ALA A 26 0.44 -7.34 -13.47
C ALA A 26 0.28 -8.28 -12.28
N ILE A 27 -0.88 -8.94 -12.13
CA ILE A 27 -1.15 -9.83 -11.00
C ILE A 27 -0.28 -11.10 -10.99
N ALA A 28 0.33 -11.46 -12.12
CA ALA A 28 1.29 -12.57 -12.21
C ALA A 28 2.69 -12.23 -11.64
N VAL A 29 2.97 -10.96 -11.35
CA VAL A 29 4.21 -10.56 -10.69
C VAL A 29 4.05 -10.75 -9.17
N GLU A 30 4.53 -11.87 -8.68
CA GLU A 30 4.46 -12.22 -7.26
C GLU A 30 5.39 -11.34 -6.41
N PRO A 31 4.88 -10.75 -5.31
CA PRO A 31 5.72 -10.05 -4.34
C PRO A 31 6.54 -11.00 -3.45
N GLU A 32 7.60 -10.46 -2.87
CA GLU A 32 8.15 -10.99 -1.62
C GLU A 32 7.16 -10.66 -0.48
N SER A 33 6.70 -11.68 0.26
CA SER A 33 5.94 -11.48 1.50
C SER A 33 6.90 -11.43 2.68
N ARG A 34 6.77 -10.41 3.52
CA ARG A 34 7.69 -10.11 4.62
C ARG A 34 6.93 -9.68 5.86
N PHE A 35 7.58 -9.84 7.01
CA PHE A 35 7.08 -9.36 8.30
C PHE A 35 8.18 -8.60 9.00
N VAL A 36 7.81 -7.50 9.66
CA VAL A 36 8.66 -6.74 10.58
C VAL A 36 7.99 -6.68 11.95
N ASP A 37 8.77 -6.75 13.02
CA ASP A 37 8.25 -6.57 14.38
C ASP A 37 8.23 -5.07 14.73
N VAL A 38 7.08 -4.57 15.14
CA VAL A 38 6.88 -3.19 15.58
C VAL A 38 6.27 -3.24 16.97
N ASN A 39 7.11 -3.03 17.98
CA ASN A 39 6.74 -3.06 19.39
C ASN A 39 6.00 -4.37 19.80
N GLY A 40 6.45 -5.52 19.28
CA GLY A 40 5.86 -6.83 19.57
C GLY A 40 4.65 -7.19 18.69
N ILE A 41 4.24 -6.31 17.76
CA ILE A 41 3.26 -6.63 16.73
C ILE A 41 3.97 -7.00 15.44
N LYS A 42 3.61 -8.16 14.88
CA LYS A 42 4.06 -8.54 13.53
C LYS A 42 3.28 -7.77 12.49
N VAL A 43 3.97 -6.90 11.77
CA VAL A 43 3.42 -6.13 10.65
C VAL A 43 3.84 -6.81 9.36
N HIS A 44 2.86 -7.25 8.58
CA HIS A 44 3.07 -7.83 7.25
C HIS A 44 3.19 -6.73 6.19
N TYR A 45 4.02 -6.98 5.19
CA TYR A 45 4.03 -6.19 3.97
C TYR A 45 4.47 -7.02 2.78
N LEU A 46 4.09 -6.57 1.58
CA LEU A 46 4.47 -7.14 0.30
C LEU A 46 5.49 -6.23 -0.38
N ARG A 47 6.48 -6.80 -1.07
CA ARG A 47 7.54 -6.04 -1.74
C ARG A 47 7.72 -6.45 -3.20
N TRP A 48 7.89 -5.47 -4.07
CA TRP A 48 8.18 -5.64 -5.50
C TRP A 48 9.37 -4.79 -5.91
N GLY A 49 10.03 -5.19 -7.00
CA GLY A 49 11.02 -4.36 -7.68
C GLY A 49 12.43 -4.43 -7.09
N ASP A 50 13.32 -3.73 -7.78
CA ASP A 50 14.75 -3.66 -7.49
C ASP A 50 15.01 -2.85 -6.21
N ARG A 51 15.87 -3.36 -5.32
CA ARG A 51 16.19 -2.72 -4.04
C ARG A 51 16.98 -1.43 -4.20
N THR A 52 17.68 -1.25 -5.32
CA THR A 52 18.53 -0.08 -5.54
C THR A 52 17.77 1.15 -6.06
N LYS A 53 16.45 1.02 -6.29
CA LYS A 53 15.59 2.10 -6.77
C LYS A 53 14.99 2.89 -5.60
N PRO A 54 14.55 4.15 -5.82
CA PRO A 54 13.91 4.94 -4.78
C PRO A 54 12.74 4.21 -4.12
N GLY A 55 12.60 4.35 -2.80
CA GLY A 55 11.57 3.67 -2.01
C GLY A 55 10.18 4.25 -2.21
N LEU A 56 9.18 3.38 -2.32
CA LEU A 56 7.77 3.74 -2.41
C LEU A 56 6.92 2.82 -1.53
N LEU A 57 6.30 3.37 -0.49
CA LEU A 57 5.36 2.67 0.38
C LEU A 57 3.91 2.97 -0.01
N LEU A 58 3.10 1.92 -0.18
CA LEU A 58 1.67 1.98 -0.49
C LEU A 58 0.86 1.57 0.74
N VAL A 59 -0.03 2.44 1.20
CA VAL A 59 -0.81 2.28 2.44
C VAL A 59 -2.30 2.18 2.09
N HIS A 60 -2.92 1.04 2.42
CA HIS A 60 -4.33 0.76 2.09
C HIS A 60 -5.32 1.48 3.02
N GLY A 61 -6.61 1.44 2.67
CA GLY A 61 -7.70 2.02 3.48
C GLY A 61 -8.24 1.08 4.57
N ASN A 62 -9.21 1.55 5.36
CA ASN A 62 -9.81 0.75 6.43
C ASN A 62 -10.51 -0.51 5.87
N GLY A 63 -10.31 -1.67 6.50
CA GLY A 63 -10.87 -2.95 6.07
C GLY A 63 -10.29 -3.55 4.79
N ALA A 64 -9.20 -2.97 4.27
CA ALA A 64 -8.46 -3.47 3.10
C ALA A 64 -7.20 -4.23 3.53
N HIS A 65 -6.33 -4.53 2.56
CA HIS A 65 -5.04 -5.22 2.76
C HIS A 65 -4.08 -4.92 1.61
N ALA A 66 -2.79 -5.21 1.78
CA ALA A 66 -1.67 -4.93 0.88
C ALA A 66 -1.89 -5.45 -0.55
N ARG A 67 -2.54 -6.62 -0.72
CA ARG A 67 -2.82 -7.20 -2.04
C ARG A 67 -3.76 -6.36 -2.91
N TRP A 68 -4.45 -5.35 -2.37
CA TRP A 68 -5.18 -4.39 -3.20
C TRP A 68 -4.27 -3.61 -4.14
N TRP A 69 -2.96 -3.60 -3.87
CA TRP A 69 -1.97 -2.97 -4.72
C TRP A 69 -1.36 -3.94 -5.75
N SER A 70 -1.67 -5.24 -5.74
CA SER A 70 -1.00 -6.24 -6.59
C SER A 70 -1.15 -5.99 -8.11
N PHE A 71 -2.19 -5.27 -8.53
CA PHE A 71 -2.36 -4.90 -9.94
C PHE A 71 -1.77 -3.52 -10.30
N VAL A 72 -1.27 -2.76 -9.32
CA VAL A 72 -0.67 -1.42 -9.48
C VAL A 72 0.84 -1.46 -9.22
N ALA A 73 1.26 -2.10 -8.12
CA ALA A 73 2.66 -2.18 -7.68
C ALA A 73 3.64 -2.67 -8.77
N PRO A 74 3.32 -3.65 -9.63
CA PRO A 74 4.22 -4.08 -10.71
C PRO A 74 4.54 -2.99 -11.74
N PHE A 75 3.63 -2.03 -11.95
CA PHE A 75 3.89 -0.90 -12.84
C PHE A 75 4.82 0.11 -12.19
N LEU A 76 4.62 0.41 -10.90
CA LEU A 76 5.46 1.32 -10.12
C LEU A 76 6.87 0.73 -9.86
N ALA A 77 6.97 -0.59 -9.70
CA ALA A 77 8.23 -1.31 -9.51
C ALA A 77 9.22 -1.20 -10.70
N ARG A 78 8.76 -0.67 -11.84
CA ARG A 78 9.63 -0.31 -12.96
C ARG A 78 10.55 0.85 -12.63
N GLU A 79 10.15 1.74 -11.73
CA GLU A 79 10.90 2.95 -11.35
C GLU A 79 11.25 2.99 -9.86
N TYR A 80 10.52 2.26 -9.02
CA TYR A 80 10.67 2.28 -7.56
C TYR A 80 10.97 0.89 -6.98
N SER A 81 11.55 0.87 -5.78
CA SER A 81 11.49 -0.25 -4.83
C SER A 81 10.17 -0.13 -4.08
N VAL A 82 9.20 -1.03 -4.32
CA VAL A 82 7.81 -0.84 -3.85
C VAL A 82 7.52 -1.76 -2.68
N ALA A 83 6.90 -1.22 -1.63
CA ALA A 83 6.32 -1.98 -0.54
C ALA A 83 4.82 -1.62 -0.40
N ALA A 84 3.99 -2.59 -0.02
CA ALA A 84 2.60 -2.38 0.37
C ALA A 84 2.38 -2.99 1.75
N ILE A 85 2.01 -2.17 2.73
CA ILE A 85 1.84 -2.58 4.12
C ILE A 85 0.42 -3.13 4.35
N ASP A 86 0.30 -4.17 5.17
CA ASP A 86 -0.93 -4.48 5.90
C ASP A 86 -0.91 -3.69 7.21
N ILE A 87 -1.78 -2.68 7.33
CA ILE A 87 -1.91 -1.90 8.57
C ILE A 87 -2.30 -2.85 9.72
N SER A 88 -1.75 -2.66 10.91
CA SER A 88 -2.12 -3.52 12.06
C SER A 88 -3.63 -3.56 12.29
N GLY A 89 -4.13 -4.75 12.62
CA GLY A 89 -5.57 -5.05 12.69
C GLY A 89 -6.22 -5.40 11.35
N MET A 90 -5.46 -5.37 10.25
CA MET A 90 -5.93 -5.73 8.91
C MET A 90 -4.94 -6.66 8.18
N GLY A 91 -5.44 -7.29 7.12
CA GLY A 91 -4.65 -8.21 6.30
C GLY A 91 -4.03 -9.33 7.13
N ASP A 92 -2.74 -9.57 6.90
CA ASP A 92 -1.96 -10.59 7.60
C ASP A 92 -1.18 -10.04 8.82
N SER A 93 -1.36 -8.75 9.14
CA SER A 93 -0.74 -8.12 10.32
C SER A 93 -1.44 -8.49 11.63
N GLY A 94 -0.68 -8.49 12.72
CA GLY A 94 -1.22 -8.61 14.06
C GLY A 94 -2.09 -7.41 14.46
N TRP A 95 -2.72 -7.51 15.64
CA TRP A 95 -3.59 -6.46 16.18
C TRP A 95 -3.00 -5.83 17.44
N HIS A 96 -3.31 -4.56 17.67
CA HIS A 96 -3.05 -3.90 18.96
C HIS A 96 -4.23 -4.07 19.91
N GLU A 97 -3.97 -4.08 21.22
CA GLU A 97 -5.03 -3.93 22.24
C GLU A 97 -5.65 -2.53 22.18
N LYS A 98 -4.86 -1.51 21.85
CA LYS A 98 -5.27 -0.12 21.66
C LYS A 98 -4.54 0.47 20.47
N TYR A 99 -5.28 0.99 19.51
CA TYR A 99 -4.71 1.66 18.35
C TYR A 99 -4.45 3.14 18.64
N SER A 100 -3.37 3.66 18.07
CA SER A 100 -3.01 5.06 18.09
C SER A 100 -2.48 5.47 16.71
N ILE A 101 -2.51 6.75 16.41
CA ILE A 101 -1.96 7.28 15.15
C ILE A 101 -0.45 7.07 15.12
N GLU A 102 0.20 7.24 16.25
CA GLU A 102 1.63 7.08 16.45
C GLU A 102 2.06 5.65 16.13
N ALA A 103 1.32 4.65 16.60
CA ALA A 103 1.57 3.25 16.24
C ALA A 103 1.49 3.03 14.72
N PHE A 104 0.45 3.53 14.05
CA PHE A 104 0.34 3.40 12.59
C PHE A 104 1.44 4.13 11.81
N ALA A 105 1.96 5.23 12.34
CA ALA A 105 3.07 5.96 11.74
C ALA A 105 4.39 5.20 11.95
N GLU A 106 4.63 4.66 13.14
CA GLU A 106 5.78 3.79 13.45
C GLU A 106 5.81 2.56 12.54
N GLU A 107 4.66 1.94 12.28
CA GLU A 107 4.53 0.80 11.37
C GLU A 107 4.96 1.15 9.94
N GLN A 108 4.53 2.29 9.41
CA GLN A 108 4.95 2.77 8.09
C GLN A 108 6.46 2.99 8.03
N MET A 109 7.03 3.66 9.04
CA MET A 109 8.47 3.91 9.11
C MET A 109 9.28 2.62 9.26
N ALA A 110 8.81 1.67 10.06
CA ALA A 110 9.46 0.37 10.25
C ALA A 110 9.46 -0.47 8.98
N VAL A 111 8.37 -0.43 8.20
CA VAL A 111 8.33 -1.08 6.88
C VAL A 111 9.29 -0.42 5.90
N CYS A 112 9.34 0.93 5.85
CA CYS A 112 10.33 1.64 5.03
C CYS A 112 11.77 1.24 5.40
N GLU A 113 12.07 1.10 6.68
CA GLU A 113 13.39 0.67 7.18
C GLU A 113 13.71 -0.77 6.78
N ASP A 114 12.84 -1.75 7.08
CA ASP A 114 13.08 -3.16 6.74
C ASP A 114 13.13 -3.40 5.21
N ALA A 115 12.40 -2.59 4.44
CA ALA A 115 12.42 -2.65 2.99
C ALA A 115 13.68 -2.03 2.37
N GLY A 116 14.54 -1.38 3.17
CA GLY A 116 15.79 -0.75 2.75
C GLY A 116 15.60 0.61 2.08
N PHE A 117 14.50 1.31 2.34
CA PHE A 117 14.17 2.53 1.60
C PHE A 117 15.01 3.74 1.99
N PHE A 118 15.71 3.67 3.13
CA PHE A 118 16.63 4.71 3.59
C PHE A 118 18.10 4.44 3.21
N ASP A 119 18.38 3.35 2.48
CA ASP A 119 19.74 3.02 2.05
C ASP A 119 20.22 3.89 0.86
N GLY A 120 19.29 4.56 0.18
CA GLY A 120 19.54 5.44 -0.96
C GLY A 120 19.75 6.92 -0.58
N GLU A 121 19.99 7.75 -1.59
CA GLU A 121 20.18 9.21 -1.41
C GLU A 121 18.87 9.97 -1.25
N GLU A 122 17.78 9.45 -1.82
CA GLU A 122 16.46 10.08 -1.82
C GLU A 122 15.59 9.50 -0.69
N PRO A 123 14.82 10.33 0.04
CA PRO A 123 13.86 9.83 1.02
C PRO A 123 12.74 9.03 0.34
N PRO A 124 12.13 8.05 1.06
CA PRO A 124 11.01 7.30 0.51
C PRO A 124 9.75 8.15 0.33
N ILE A 125 8.99 7.80 -0.70
CA ILE A 125 7.64 8.34 -0.90
C ILE A 125 6.63 7.42 -0.22
N ILE A 126 5.65 7.99 0.49
CA ILE A 126 4.53 7.24 1.06
C ILE A 126 3.22 7.70 0.41
N VAL A 127 2.47 6.75 -0.13
CA VAL A 127 1.16 6.99 -0.78
C VAL A 127 0.08 6.28 0.02
N GLY A 128 -0.82 7.06 0.62
CA GLY A 128 -1.96 6.55 1.38
C GLY A 128 -3.30 6.72 0.68
N HIS A 129 -4.17 5.72 0.80
CA HIS A 129 -5.55 5.76 0.30
C HIS A 129 -6.58 5.71 1.44
N SER A 130 -7.60 6.57 1.40
CA SER A 130 -8.69 6.62 2.39
C SER A 130 -8.13 6.77 3.83
N PHE A 131 -8.45 5.87 4.76
CA PHE A 131 -7.88 5.84 6.10
C PHE A 131 -6.34 5.78 6.09
N GLY A 132 -5.76 5.05 5.14
CA GLY A 132 -4.31 5.04 4.88
C GLY A 132 -3.77 6.44 4.59
N GLY A 133 -4.50 7.23 3.81
CA GLY A 133 -4.16 8.62 3.52
C GLY A 133 -4.14 9.50 4.78
N PHE A 134 -5.12 9.31 5.67
CA PHE A 134 -5.17 10.03 6.94
C PHE A 134 -3.96 9.72 7.83
N ILE A 135 -3.63 8.44 8.04
CA ILE A 135 -2.46 8.06 8.86
C ILE A 135 -1.13 8.43 8.20
N THR A 136 -1.04 8.42 6.86
CA THR A 136 0.16 8.85 6.13
C THR A 136 0.41 10.36 6.28
N ILE A 137 -0.63 11.20 6.24
CA ILE A 137 -0.47 12.66 6.52
C ILE A 137 0.14 12.87 7.91
N LEU A 138 -0.33 12.12 8.91
CA LEU A 138 0.16 12.21 10.28
C LEU A 138 1.58 11.65 10.42
N THR A 139 1.91 10.61 9.66
CA THR A 139 3.28 10.10 9.52
C THR A 139 4.21 11.20 9.01
N GLY A 140 3.80 11.94 7.97
CA GLY A 140 4.52 13.11 7.48
C GLY A 140 4.68 14.22 8.53
N SER A 141 3.66 14.43 9.39
CA SER A 141 3.76 15.40 10.48
C SER A 141 4.73 14.98 11.59
N LEU A 142 4.88 13.68 11.85
CA LEU A 142 5.73 13.15 12.93
C LEU A 142 7.17 12.90 12.47
N TYR A 143 7.36 12.52 11.20
CA TYR A 143 8.63 12.06 10.65
C TYR A 143 9.07 12.84 9.40
N GLY A 144 8.52 14.02 9.16
CA GLY A 144 8.78 14.79 7.94
C GLY A 144 10.24 15.15 7.67
N GLU A 145 11.13 15.13 8.66
CA GLU A 145 12.57 15.31 8.43
C GLU A 145 13.24 14.08 7.78
N ARG A 146 12.56 12.92 7.80
CA ARG A 146 13.01 11.67 7.18
C ARG A 146 12.33 11.36 5.84
N LEU A 147 11.33 12.17 5.44
CA LEU A 147 10.43 11.93 4.31
C LEU A 147 10.50 13.08 3.29
#